data_AF-A0A384IG73-F1
#
_entry.id   AF-A0A384IG73-F1
#
_cell.length_a   1.000
_cell.length_b   1.000
_cell.length_c   1.000
_cell.angle_alpha   90.00
_cell.angle_beta   90.00
_cell.angle_gamma   90.00
#
_symmetry.space_group_name_H-M   'P 1'
#
loop_
_entity.id
_entity.type
_entity.pdbx_description
1 polymer ?
#
loop_
_entity_poly.entity_id
_entity_poly.type
_entity_poly.pdbx_seq_one_letter_code
_entity_poly.pdbx_strand_id
1 'polypeptide(L)' 'MSAFRFTKSSYSTAERECVEVARNVPGVVAVRDSKRSDGPVLVLGPTAWGAFQGALRRP' A
#
# COMPACT_ATOMS: atom_id res chain seq x y z
N MET A 1 -2.87 6.94 -18.36
CA MET A 1 -2.68 6.79 -16.90
C MET A 1 -1.75 5.61 -16.67
N SER A 2 -0.63 5.79 -15.99
CA SER A 2 0.26 4.67 -15.69
C SER A 2 -0.43 3.69 -14.73
N ALA A 3 -0.37 2.39 -15.03
CA ALA A 3 -0.89 1.36 -14.14
C ALA A 3 -0.10 1.31 -12.82
N PHE A 4 -0.75 0.93 -11.72
CA PHE A 4 -0.08 0.71 -10.44
C PHE A 4 0.84 -0.50 -10.51
N ARG A 5 2.11 -0.31 -10.15
CA ARG A 5 3.10 -1.38 -10.01
C ARG A 5 3.23 -1.74 -8.53
N PHE A 6 2.49 -2.77 -8.11
CA PHE A 6 2.52 -3.24 -6.73
C PHE A 6 3.84 -3.92 -6.39
N THR A 7 4.33 -3.62 -5.19
CA THR A 7 5.46 -4.31 -4.57
C THR A 7 4.99 -4.87 -3.23
N LYS A 8 5.14 -6.18 -3.06
CA LYS A 8 4.81 -6.88 -1.83
C LYS A 8 5.78 -6.49 -0.71
N SER A 9 5.25 -6.31 0.50
CA SER A 9 6.09 -6.05 1.67
C SER A 9 7.00 -7.24 1.97
N SER A 10 8.25 -6.98 2.35
CA SER A 10 9.18 -8.03 2.78
C SER A 10 8.74 -8.70 4.09
N TYR A 11 7.88 -8.04 4.87
CA TYR A 11 7.29 -8.60 6.08
C TYR A 11 6.11 -9.54 5.80
N SER A 12 5.58 -9.54 4.57
CA SER A 12 4.50 -10.43 4.17
C SER A 12 4.99 -11.88 4.07
N THR A 13 4.47 -12.74 4.94
CA THR A 13 4.67 -14.19 4.84
C THR A 13 3.44 -14.84 4.17
N ALA A 14 3.46 -16.16 3.98
CA ALA A 14 2.29 -16.89 3.50
C ALA A 14 1.07 -16.71 4.43
N GLU A 15 1.33 -16.53 5.73
CA GLU A 15 0.29 -16.55 6.76
C GLU A 15 -0.07 -15.16 7.28
N ARG A 16 0.85 -14.17 7.25
CA ARG A 16 0.66 -12.84 7.87
C ARG A 16 1.13 -11.66 7.02
N GLU A 17 0.74 -10.45 7.44
CA GLU A 17 1.21 -9.15 6.91
C GLU A 17 1.01 -8.95 5.40
N CYS A 18 -0.06 -9.50 4.81
CA CYS A 18 -0.29 -9.61 3.36
C CYS A 18 -0.65 -8.28 2.68
N VAL A 19 0.31 -7.36 2.56
CA VAL A 19 0.11 -6.03 1.98
C VAL A 19 1.06 -5.80 0.80
N GLU A 20 0.53 -5.25 -0.28
CA GLU A 20 1.32 -4.69 -1.38
C GLU A 20 1.04 -3.20 -1.56
N VAL A 21 2.06 -2.44 -1.94
CA VAL A 21 1.97 -0.99 -2.15
C VAL A 21 2.53 -0.62 -3.52
N ALA A 22 1.86 0.29 -4.22
CA ALA A 22 2.37 0.92 -5.44
C ALA A 22 2.60 2.41 -5.22
N ARG A 23 3.77 2.90 -5.62
CA ARG A 23 4.22 4.30 -5.44
C ARG A 23 4.75 4.91 -6.75
N ASN A 24 4.58 4.21 -7.87
CA ASN A 24 5.09 4.59 -9.19
C ASN A 24 4.24 5.65 -9.90
N VAL A 25 3.07 5.99 -9.35
CA VAL A 25 2.18 7.03 -9.87
C VAL A 25 2.32 8.27 -8.99
N PRO A 26 2.74 9.43 -9.53
CA PRO A 26 2.89 10.65 -8.75
C PRO A 26 1.59 11.08 -8.08
N GLY A 27 1.68 11.56 -6.83
CA GLY A 27 0.55 12.12 -6.10
C GLY A 27 -0.38 11.11 -5.43
N VAL A 28 -0.14 9.80 -5.59
CA VAL A 28 -0.95 8.77 -4.93
C VAL A 28 -0.12 7.59 -4.46
N VAL A 29 -0.62 6.90 -3.45
CA VAL A 29 -0.14 5.60 -2.98
C VAL A 29 -1.30 4.63 -3.04
N ALA A 30 -1.14 3.54 -3.79
CA ALA A 30 -2.15 2.49 -3.86
C ALA A 30 -1.75 1.34 -2.92
N VAL A 31 -2.69 0.85 -2.14
CA VAL A 31 -2.51 -0.25 -1.19
C VAL A 31 -3.55 -1.32 -1.48
N ARG A 32 -3.13 -2.59 -1.49
CA ARG A 32 -4.05 -3.73 -1.62
C ARG A 32 -3.60 -4.91 -0.77
N ASP A 33 -4.53 -5.83 -0.59
CA ASP A 33 -4.32 -7.12 0.05
C ASP A 33 -3.60 -8.07 -0.91
N SER A 34 -2.43 -8.60 -0.53
CA SER A 34 -1.67 -9.53 -1.38
C SER A 34 -2.42 -10.84 -1.68
N LYS A 35 -3.36 -11.25 -0.81
CA LYS A 35 -4.14 -12.48 -0.98
C LYS A 35 -5.36 -12.28 -1.88
N ARG A 36 -5.77 -11.03 -2.12
CA ARG A 36 -6.90 -10.65 -2.98
C ARG A 36 -6.44 -9.64 -4.01
N SER A 37 -5.64 -10.09 -4.96
CA SER A 37 -5.02 -9.24 -5.98
C SER A 37 -6.03 -8.63 -6.97
N ASP A 38 -7.19 -9.27 -7.10
CA ASP A 38 -8.39 -8.85 -7.83
C ASP A 38 -9.38 -8.03 -6.98
N GLY A 39 -9.10 -7.89 -5.68
CA GLY A 39 -9.90 -7.13 -4.74
C GLY A 39 -9.76 -5.62 -4.86
N PRO A 40 -10.50 -4.87 -4.03
CA PRO A 40 -10.47 -3.41 -4.05
C PRO A 40 -9.09 -2.85 -3.68
N VAL A 41 -8.70 -1.78 -4.38
CA VAL A 41 -7.46 -1.04 -4.15
C VAL A 41 -7.77 0.25 -3.40
N LEU A 42 -7.13 0.46 -2.25
CA LEU A 42 -7.20 1.72 -1.52
C LEU A 42 -6.20 2.71 -2.12
N VAL A 43 -6.69 3.84 -2.65
CA VAL A 43 -5.85 4.90 -3.21
C VAL A 43 -5.82 6.08 -2.25
N LEU A 44 -4.62 6.43 -1.80
CA LEU A 44 -4.38 7.47 -0.80
C LEU A 44 -3.61 8.62 -1.42
N GLY A 45 -4.07 9.85 -1.18
CA GLY A 45 -3.30 11.05 -1.48
C GLY A 45 -2.14 11.26 -0.49
N PRO A 46 -1.24 12.22 -0.74
CA PRO A 46 -0.01 12.39 0.04
C PRO A 46 -0.28 12.71 1.51
N THR A 47 -1.29 13.53 1.79
CA THR A 47 -1.69 13.91 3.16
C THR A 47 -2.18 12.71 3.96
N ALA A 48 -3.08 11.90 3.39
CA ALA A 48 -3.63 10.72 4.06
C ALA A 48 -2.54 9.66 4.29
N TRP A 49 -1.65 9.46 3.31
CA TRP A 49 -0.51 8.55 3.45
C TRP A 49 0.46 9.01 4.54
N GLY A 50 0.77 10.32 4.60
CA GLY A 50 1.62 10.88 5.65
C GLY A 50 1.01 10.71 7.05
N ALA A 51 -0.28 10.98 7.21
CA ALA A 51 -1.00 10.77 8.47
C ALA A 51 -0.97 9.29 8.90
N PHE A 52 -1.20 8.36 7.98
CA PHE A 52 -1.10 6.93 8.23
C PHE A 52 0.29 6.53 8.74
N GLN A 53 1.35 7.01 8.09
CA GLN A 53 2.73 6.74 8.54
C GLN A 53 3.03 7.37 9.91
N GLY A 54 2.49 8.56 10.19
CA GLY A 54 2.62 9.21 11.50
C GLY A 54 1.97 8.39 12.61
N ALA A 55 0.78 7.85 12.38
CA ALA A 55 0.07 7.00 13.34
C ALA A 55 0.79 5.67 13.65
N LEU A 56 1.62 5.18 12.71
CA LEU A 56 2.37 3.93 12.89
C LEU A 56 3.68 4.09 13.65
N ARG A 57 4.24 5.30 13.71
CA ARG A 57 5.45 5.55 14.52
C ARG A 57 5.04 5.60 15.99
N ARG A 58 5.32 4.51 16.72
CA ARG A 58 5.35 4.56 18.19
C ARG A 58 6.52 5.46 18.63
N PRO A 59 6.37 6.21 19.74
CA PRO A 59 7.47 7.00 20.30
C PRO A 59 8.66 6.14 20.70
#